data_AF-A0A410FUB9-F1
#
_entry.id   AF-A0A410FUB9-F1
#
_cell.length_a   1.000
_cell.length_b   1.000
_cell.length_c   1.000
_cell.angle_alpha   90.00
_cell.angle_beta   90.00
_cell.angle_gamma   90.00
#
_symmetry.space_group_name_H-M   'P 1'
#
loop_
_entity.id
_entity.type
_entity.pdbx_description
1 polymer ?
#
loop_
_entity_poly.entity_id
_entity_poly.type
_entity_poly.pdbx_seq_one_letter_code
_entity_poly.pdbx_strand_id
1 'polypeptide(L)' 'MSSTNGVAGGLLQQGPIAVNLGLAAFADALHAQGARVVHVEWTPPAVDDETAAILDKLL' A
#
# COMPACT_ATOMS: atom_id res chain seq x y z
N MET A 1 -23.14 -6.89 25.01
CA MET A 1 -21.92 -7.38 24.35
C MET A 1 -21.74 -6.52 23.10
N SER A 2 -20.97 -5.44 23.22
CA SER A 2 -20.89 -4.40 22.19
C SER A 2 -19.79 -4.71 21.17
N SER A 3 -20.24 -5.08 19.98
CA SER A 3 -19.74 -4.74 18.64
C SER A 3 -18.34 -4.11 18.51
N THR A 4 -17.31 -4.94 18.52
CA THR A 4 -16.02 -4.66 17.82
C THR A 4 -16.02 -5.18 16.38
N ASN A 5 -17.12 -5.80 15.93
CA ASN A 5 -17.24 -6.48 14.63
C ASN A 5 -17.54 -5.57 13.43
N GLY A 6 -17.81 -4.27 13.64
CA GLY A 6 -18.29 -3.39 12.57
C GLY A 6 -17.22 -3.00 11.55
N VAL A 7 -15.97 -2.82 11.97
CA VAL A 7 -14.90 -2.29 11.11
C VAL A 7 -14.26 -3.39 10.25
N ALA A 8 -13.93 -4.53 10.85
CA ALA A 8 -13.36 -5.68 10.11
C ALA A 8 -14.37 -6.26 9.11
N GLY A 9 -15.65 -6.32 9.49
CA GLY A 9 -16.72 -6.74 8.58
C GLY A 9 -16.85 -5.83 7.36
N GLY A 10 -16.77 -4.51 7.55
CA GLY A 10 -16.76 -3.55 6.44
C GLY A 10 -15.59 -3.76 5.49
N LEU A 11 -14.38 -3.92 6.02
CA LEU A 11 -13.17 -4.14 5.22
C LEU A 11 -13.27 -5.40 4.34
N LEU A 12 -13.73 -6.51 4.91
CA LEU A 12 -13.79 -7.79 4.20
C LEU A 12 -14.95 -7.85 3.20
N GLN A 13 -16.06 -7.17 3.48
CA GLN A 13 -17.27 -7.24 2.64
C GLN A 13 -17.31 -6.16 1.55
N GLN A 14 -16.76 -4.97 1.81
CA GLN A 14 -16.79 -3.82 0.88
C GLN A 14 -15.44 -3.60 0.19
N GLY A 15 -14.39 -4.25 0.68
CA GLY A 15 -13.02 -4.07 0.21
C GLY A 15 -12.31 -2.88 0.85
N PRO A 16 -10.97 -2.83 0.75
CA PRO A 16 -10.18 -1.77 1.34
C PRO A 16 -10.31 -0.45 0.58
N ILE A 17 -10.17 0.65 1.32
CA ILE A 17 -9.70 1.93 0.78
C ILE A 17 -8.21 1.99 1.10
N ALA A 18 -7.37 2.10 0.08
CA ALA A 18 -5.94 1.88 0.20
C ALA A 18 -5.10 3.13 -0.04
N VAL A 19 -3.99 3.24 0.69
CA VAL A 19 -2.86 4.10 0.34
C VAL A 19 -1.72 3.16 -0.03
N ASN A 20 -1.36 3.10 -1.31
CA ASN A 20 -0.32 2.22 -1.80
C ASN A 20 1.05 2.89 -1.71
N LEU A 21 1.94 2.30 -0.91
CA LEU A 21 3.37 2.60 -0.90
C LEU A 21 4.12 1.43 -1.53
N GLY A 22 5.09 1.71 -2.40
CA GLY A 22 5.86 0.68 -3.10
C GLY A 22 5.50 0.60 -4.58
N LEU A 23 5.20 -0.59 -5.09
CA LEU A 23 5.04 -0.81 -6.53
C LEU A 23 3.78 -0.17 -7.10
N ALA A 24 3.94 0.69 -8.11
CA ALA A 24 2.83 1.33 -8.83
C ALA A 24 1.87 0.29 -9.44
N ALA A 25 2.40 -0.82 -9.98
CA ALA A 25 1.60 -1.89 -10.57
C ALA A 25 0.61 -2.53 -9.56
N PHE A 26 0.90 -2.48 -8.26
CA PHE A 26 -0.04 -2.96 -7.25
C PHE A 26 -1.22 -1.98 -7.05
N ALA A 27 -0.97 -0.67 -7.10
CA ALA A 27 -2.05 0.32 -7.15
C ALA A 27 -2.92 0.15 -8.40
N ASP A 28 -2.31 -0.09 -9.56
CA ASP A 28 -3.05 -0.34 -10.80
C ASP A 28 -3.94 -1.58 -10.69
N ALA A 29 -3.42 -2.66 -10.09
CA ALA A 29 -4.20 -3.87 -9.85
C ALA A 29 -5.39 -3.63 -8.91
N LEU A 30 -5.22 -2.79 -7.87
CA LEU A 30 -6.30 -2.39 -6.97
C LEU A 30 -7.35 -1.52 -7.69
N HIS A 31 -6.91 -0.57 -8.51
CA HIS A 31 -7.82 0.24 -9.34
C HIS A 31 -8.62 -0.62 -10.33
N ALA A 32 -7.98 -1.59 -10.98
CA ALA A 32 -8.64 -2.50 -11.93
C ALA A 32 -9.74 -3.35 -11.26
N GLN A 33 -9.61 -3.62 -9.96
CA GLN A 33 -10.61 -4.31 -9.14
C GLN A 33 -11.69 -3.37 -8.58
N GLY A 34 -11.65 -2.08 -8.92
CA GLY A 34 -12.61 -1.07 -8.46
C GLY A 34 -12.34 -0.55 -7.04
N ALA A 35 -11.21 -0.91 -6.43
CA ALA A 35 -10.85 -0.37 -5.12
C ALA A 35 -10.45 1.10 -5.22
N ARG A 36 -10.81 1.87 -4.19
CA ARG A 36 -10.35 3.25 -4.05
C ARG A 36 -8.92 3.24 -3.52
N VAL A 37 -7.95 3.60 -4.36
CA VAL A 37 -6.54 3.63 -3.96
C VAL A 37 -5.88 4.95 -4.36
N VAL A 38 -5.00 5.45 -3.51
CA VAL A 38 -4.04 6.51 -3.85
C VAL A 38 -2.65 5.91 -3.79
N HIS A 39 -1.87 6.05 -4.86
CA HIS A 39 -0.46 5.67 -4.84
C HIS A 39 0.39 6.84 -4.35
N VAL A 40 1.28 6.56 -3.41
CA VAL A 40 2.29 7.49 -2.94
C VAL A 40 3.63 7.03 -3.49
N GLU A 41 4.24 7.88 -4.30
CA GLU A 41 5.64 7.75 -4.68
C GLU A 41 6.47 8.04 -3.43
N TRP A 42 7.12 7.00 -2.91
CA TRP A 42 7.89 7.07 -1.67
C TRP A 42 9.29 6.55 -1.90
N THR A 43 10.27 7.32 -1.45
CA THR A 43 11.67 6.91 -1.38
C THR A 43 12.10 6.82 0.08
N PRO A 44 13.03 5.91 0.43
CA PRO A 44 13.61 5.86 1.76
C PRO A 44 14.15 7.22 2.18
N PRO A 45 14.02 7.61 3.47
CA PRO A 45 14.72 8.79 3.99
C PRO A 45 16.23 8.63 3.77
N ALA A 46 16.97 9.73 3.69
CA ALA A 46 18.39 9.77 3.31
C ALA A 46 19.18 8.62 3.94
N VAL A 47 19.51 7.65 3.10
CA VAL A 47 20.41 6.55 3.37
C VAL A 47 21.78 6.92 2.82
N ASP A 48 22.86 6.36 3.38
CA ASP A 48 24.18 6.52 2.79
C ASP A 48 24.25 5.87 1.38
N ASP A 49 25.24 6.30 0.60
CA ASP A 49 25.40 5.86 -0.79
C ASP A 49 25.58 4.33 -0.91
N GLU A 50 26.18 3.69 0.10
CA GLU A 50 26.35 2.24 0.14
C GLU A 50 25.00 1.53 0.29
N THR A 51 24.18 1.99 1.24
CA THR A 51 22.84 1.46 1.48
C THR A 51 21.92 1.73 0.30
N ALA A 52 21.99 2.92 -0.31
CA ALA A 52 21.25 3.24 -1.53
C ALA A 52 21.57 2.25 -2.66
N ALA A 53 22.87 1.99 -2.91
CA ALA A 53 23.31 1.07 -3.95
C ALA A 53 22.93 -0.40 -3.68
N ILE A 54 22.75 -0.79 -2.41
CA ILE A 54 22.22 -2.11 -2.04
C ILE A 54 20.72 -2.18 -2.30
N LEU A 55 19.97 -1.15 -1.91
CA LEU A 55 18.52 -1.08 -2.10
C LEU A 55 18.14 -1.09 -3.59
N ASP A 56 18.90 -0.39 -4.44
CA ASP A 56 18.70 -0.40 -5.90
C ASP A 56 18.85 -1.78 -6.55
N LYS A 57 19.57 -2.72 -5.92
CA LYS A 57 19.72 -4.10 -6.42
C LYS A 57 18.55 -5.01 -6.05
N LEU A 58 17.70 -4.59 -5.11
CA LEU A 58 16.57 -5.37 -4.60
C LEU A 58 15.23 -4.95 -5.24
N LEU A 59 15.21 -3.80 -5.92
CA LEU A 59 14.07 -3.21 -6.61
C LEU A 59 14.10 -3.55 -8.11
#